data_AF-A0A967VZU4-F1
#
_entry.id   AF-A0A967VZU4-F1
#
_cell.length_a   1.000
_cell.length_b   1.000
_cell.length_c   1.000
_cell.angle_alpha   90.00
_cell.angle_beta   90.00
_cell.angle_gamma   90.00
#
_symmetry.space_group_name_H-M   'P 1'
#
loop_
_entity.id
_entity.type
_entity.pdbx_description
1 polymer ?
#
loop_
_entity_poly.entity_id
_entity_poly.type
_entity_poly.pdbx_seq_one_letter_code
_entity_poly.pdbx_strand_id
1 'polypeptide(L)'
;MHQLRRVFLVVGLSLLLAACSDSPEEDFIDRMDREHEGDVPVENAAQNIKQSVEVSGEEVQYATVDGQTISGYLARPEGIKNAPGIIVIHEWWGLNDNIRMMTNKLAGEGYTALAVDLYK
;
A
#
# COMPACT_ATOMS: atom_id res chain seq x y z
N MET A 1 -53.73 6.06 41.59
CA MET A 1 -52.28 6.36 41.72
C MET A 1 -51.35 5.44 40.91
N HIS A 2 -51.66 4.16 40.69
CA HIS A 2 -50.77 3.25 39.93
C HIS A 2 -50.66 3.53 38.42
N GLN A 3 -51.74 3.98 37.78
CA GLN A 3 -51.77 4.23 36.32
C GLN A 3 -50.91 5.44 35.92
N LEU A 4 -50.90 6.50 36.74
CA LEU A 4 -50.11 7.70 36.49
C LEU A 4 -48.60 7.43 36.58
N ARG A 5 -48.17 6.57 37.53
CA ARG A 5 -46.76 6.20 37.72
C ARG A 5 -46.22 5.35 36.55
N ARG A 6 -47.07 4.55 35.90
CA ARG A 6 -46.70 3.77 34.70
C ARG A 6 -46.56 4.66 33.47
N VAL A 7 -47.42 5.64 33.30
CA VAL A 7 -47.34 6.61 32.20
C VAL A 7 -46.06 7.44 32.30
N PHE A 8 -45.72 7.94 33.49
CA PHE A 8 -44.47 8.68 33.69
C PHE A 8 -43.21 7.82 33.48
N LEU A 9 -43.24 6.53 33.85
CA LEU A 9 -42.12 5.61 33.60
C LEU A 9 -41.93 5.37 32.10
N VAL A 10 -43.03 5.15 31.36
CA VAL A 10 -42.98 4.91 29.92
C VAL A 10 -42.52 6.16 29.17
N VAL A 11 -43.08 7.33 29.48
CA VAL A 11 -42.68 8.60 28.87
C VAL A 11 -41.23 8.96 29.21
N GLY A 12 -40.80 8.75 30.46
CA GLY A 12 -39.42 8.99 30.89
C GLY A 12 -38.43 8.05 30.20
N LEU A 13 -38.79 6.77 30.02
CA LEU A 13 -37.95 5.80 29.31
C LEU A 13 -37.85 6.12 27.80
N SER A 14 -38.96 6.55 27.18
CA SER A 14 -38.96 7.00 25.79
C SER A 14 -38.09 8.24 25.57
N LEU A 15 -38.10 9.19 26.52
CA LEU A 15 -37.25 10.38 26.50
C LEU A 15 -35.76 10.04 26.70
N LEU A 16 -35.45 9.06 27.58
CA LEU A 16 -34.08 8.58 27.76
C LEU A 16 -33.52 7.88 26.52
N LEU A 17 -34.35 7.08 25.83
CA LEU A 17 -33.96 6.40 24.59
C LEU A 17 -33.66 7.38 23.45
N ALA A 18 -34.41 8.49 23.37
CA ALA A 18 -34.17 9.54 22.37
C ALA A 18 -32.89 10.35 22.63
N ALA A 19 -32.41 10.41 23.88
CA ALA A 19 -31.19 11.13 24.24
C ALA A 19 -29.90 10.32 23.97
N CYS A 20 -30.01 9.05 23.56
CA CYS A 20 -28.87 8.17 23.30
C CYS A 20 -28.49 8.05 21.81
N SER A 21 -29.18 8.72 20.88
CA SER A 21 -28.92 8.59 19.43
C SER A 21 -28.03 9.68 18.82
N ASP A 22 -27.48 10.58 19.63
CA ASP A 22 -26.58 11.64 19.15
C ASP A 22 -25.13 11.14 19.24
N SER A 23 -24.75 10.26 18.30
CA SER A 23 -23.37 9.76 18.18
C SER A 23 -22.61 10.62 17.17
N PRO A 24 -21.55 11.36 17.57
CA PRO A 24 -20.79 12.25 16.71
C PRO A 24 -19.96 11.57 15.58
N GLU A 25 -20.08 10.25 15.40
CA GLU A 25 -19.40 9.50 14.34
C GLU A 25 -20.08 9.62 12.96
N GLU A 26 -21.41 9.79 12.88
CA GLU A 26 -22.11 10.05 11.59
C GLU A 26 -21.63 11.36 10.95
N ASP A 27 -21.33 12.39 11.76
CA ASP A 27 -20.84 13.68 11.27
C ASP A 27 -19.46 13.58 10.60
N PHE A 28 -18.58 12.66 11.02
CA PHE A 28 -17.24 12.58 10.45
C PHE A 28 -17.23 11.95 9.05
N ILE A 29 -17.91 10.81 8.89
CA ILE A 29 -17.95 10.10 7.60
C ILE A 29 -18.71 10.93 6.58
N ASP A 30 -19.89 11.45 6.94
CA ASP A 30 -20.71 12.29 6.06
C ASP A 30 -20.04 13.63 5.72
N ARG A 31 -19.13 14.12 6.57
CA ARG A 31 -18.31 15.29 6.28
C ARG A 31 -17.17 14.92 5.32
N MET A 32 -16.43 13.84 5.58
CA MET A 32 -15.34 13.39 4.71
C MET A 32 -15.84 13.08 3.30
N ASP A 33 -16.97 12.39 3.17
CA ASP A 33 -17.57 12.08 1.86
C ASP A 33 -17.97 13.36 1.10
N ARG A 34 -18.49 14.37 1.80
CA ARG A 34 -18.88 15.67 1.21
C ARG A 34 -17.68 16.54 0.86
N GLU A 35 -16.64 16.54 1.68
CA GLU A 35 -15.40 17.28 1.44
C GLU A 35 -14.64 16.69 0.25
N HIS A 36 -14.72 15.38 0.04
CA HIS A 36 -14.05 14.67 -1.06
C HIS A 36 -14.99 14.34 -2.25
N GLU A 37 -16.26 14.78 -2.24
CA GLU A 37 -17.24 14.49 -3.32
C GLU A 37 -16.75 14.99 -4.69
N GLY A 38 -15.97 16.07 -4.70
CA GLY A 38 -15.37 16.66 -5.90
C GLY A 38 -13.92 16.24 -6.16
N ASP A 39 -13.33 15.38 -5.31
CA ASP A 39 -11.94 14.97 -5.47
C ASP A 39 -11.82 14.08 -6.69
N VAL A 40 -11.14 14.61 -7.70
CA VAL A 40 -10.74 13.87 -8.88
C VAL A 40 -9.23 13.69 -8.87
N PRO A 41 -8.70 12.53 -9.30
CA PRO A 41 -7.27 12.39 -9.50
C PRO A 41 -6.77 13.46 -10.46
N VAL A 42 -5.91 14.35 -9.98
CA VAL A 42 -5.21 15.32 -10.84
C VAL A 42 -3.82 14.77 -11.09
N GLU A 43 -3.50 14.49 -12.36
CA GLU A 43 -2.14 14.12 -12.76
C GLU A 43 -1.17 15.24 -12.36
N ASN A 44 -0.13 14.88 -11.63
CA ASN A 44 0.96 15.80 -11.30
C ASN A 44 2.29 15.25 -11.84
N ALA A 45 3.33 16.08 -11.85
CA ALA A 45 4.64 15.69 -12.37
C ALA A 45 5.22 14.43 -11.67
N ALA A 46 4.80 14.12 -10.44
CA ALA A 46 5.23 12.91 -9.74
C ALA A 46 4.58 11.63 -10.29
N GLN A 47 3.45 11.72 -11.00
CA GLN A 47 2.79 10.59 -11.64
C GLN A 47 3.36 10.25 -13.02
N ASN A 48 4.12 11.16 -13.64
CA ASN A 48 4.70 10.96 -14.97
C ASN A 48 6.24 10.89 -14.93
N ILE A 49 6.78 10.15 -13.96
CA ILE A 49 8.19 9.76 -13.99
C ILE A 49 8.30 8.55 -14.91
N LYS A 50 8.40 8.81 -16.22
CA LYS A 50 8.84 7.77 -17.15
C LYS A 50 10.27 7.40 -16.78
N GLN A 51 10.53 6.11 -16.58
CA GLN A 51 11.89 5.64 -16.27
C GLN A 51 12.87 6.22 -17.30
N SER A 52 14.00 6.74 -16.81
CA SER A 52 14.97 7.43 -17.66
C SER A 52 15.62 6.50 -18.68
N VAL A 53 15.62 5.20 -18.39
CA VAL A 53 16.19 4.13 -19.22
C VAL A 53 15.22 2.95 -19.31
N GLU A 54 15.20 2.27 -20.46
CA GLU A 54 14.52 0.98 -20.59
C GLU A 54 15.19 -0.08 -19.72
N VAL A 55 14.44 -1.08 -19.26
CA VAL A 55 14.90 -2.08 -18.30
C VAL A 55 14.61 -3.48 -18.80
N SER A 56 15.61 -4.36 -18.75
CA SER A 56 15.41 -5.81 -18.82
C SER A 56 15.46 -6.42 -17.43
N GLY A 57 14.58 -7.39 -17.18
CA GLY A 57 14.51 -8.08 -15.90
C GLY A 57 14.36 -9.58 -16.07
N GLU A 58 15.10 -10.34 -15.29
CA GLU A 58 15.14 -11.81 -15.35
C GLU A 58 15.26 -12.43 -13.96
N GLU A 59 14.79 -13.67 -13.82
CA GLU A 59 15.11 -14.50 -12.68
C GLU A 59 16.52 -15.08 -12.83
N VAL A 60 17.33 -14.95 -11.80
CA VAL A 60 18.71 -15.44 -11.78
C VAL A 60 18.98 -16.27 -10.55
N GLN A 61 19.79 -17.30 -10.73
CA GLN A 61 20.46 -17.98 -9.62
C GLN A 61 21.81 -17.28 -9.41
N TYR A 62 22.05 -16.77 -8.21
CA TYR A 62 23.25 -15.99 -7.93
C TYR A 62 24.19 -16.67 -6.92
N ALA A 63 23.70 -17.67 -6.19
CA ALA A 63 24.51 -18.41 -5.24
C ALA A 63 23.99 -19.84 -5.05
N THR A 64 24.88 -20.68 -4.53
CA THR A 64 24.53 -21.96 -3.92
C THR A 64 25.08 -21.96 -2.50
N VAL A 65 24.21 -22.12 -1.50
CA VAL A 65 24.57 -22.12 -0.08
C VAL A 65 24.06 -23.42 0.53
N ASP A 66 24.95 -24.22 1.13
CA ASP A 66 24.61 -25.51 1.73
C ASP A 66 23.84 -26.46 0.81
N GLY A 67 24.17 -26.44 -0.49
CA GLY A 67 23.50 -27.24 -1.52
C GLY A 67 22.13 -26.72 -1.98
N GLN A 68 21.65 -25.61 -1.40
CA GLN A 68 20.43 -24.93 -1.81
C GLN A 68 20.75 -23.84 -2.83
N THR A 69 19.93 -23.77 -3.87
CA THR A 69 20.05 -22.73 -4.92
C THR A 69 19.36 -21.47 -4.43
N ILE A 70 20.10 -20.36 -4.42
CA ILE A 70 19.55 -19.06 -4.05
C ILE A 70 19.28 -18.26 -5.32
N SER A 71 18.02 -17.87 -5.49
CA SER A 71 17.53 -17.11 -6.64
C SER A 71 17.12 -15.70 -6.29
N GLY A 72 16.98 -14.86 -7.31
CA GLY A 72 16.46 -13.51 -7.18
C GLY A 72 16.12 -12.91 -8.53
N TYR A 73 15.54 -11.71 -8.51
CA TYR A 73 15.20 -10.96 -9.70
C TYR A 73 16.26 -9.91 -10.01
N LEU A 74 16.89 -10.00 -11.17
CA LEU A 74 17.92 -9.09 -11.63
C LEU A 74 17.37 -8.17 -12.71
N ALA A 75 17.38 -6.86 -12.44
CA ALA A 75 17.01 -5.81 -13.37
C ALA A 75 18.25 -5.05 -13.84
N ARG A 76 18.35 -4.78 -15.15
CA ARG A 76 19.46 -4.04 -15.75
C ARG A 76 18.97 -2.87 -16.61
N PRO A 77 19.63 -1.71 -16.55
CA PRO A 77 19.38 -0.60 -17.47
C PRO A 77 19.92 -0.96 -18.85
N GLU A 78 19.06 -0.88 -19.86
CA GLU A 78 19.44 -1.10 -21.24
C GLU A 78 20.43 -0.04 -21.73
N GLY A 79 21.44 -0.47 -22.50
CA GLY A 79 22.44 0.42 -23.08
C GLY A 79 23.50 0.99 -22.12
N ILE A 80 23.38 0.80 -20.80
CA ILE A 80 24.39 1.24 -19.82
C ILE A 80 25.31 0.08 -19.44
N LYS A 81 26.57 0.15 -19.89
CA LYS A 81 27.60 -0.81 -19.51
C LYS A 81 28.19 -0.46 -18.14
N ASN A 82 28.42 -1.47 -17.30
CA ASN A 82 29.04 -1.32 -15.96
C ASN A 82 28.28 -0.35 -15.04
N ALA A 83 26.95 -0.37 -15.07
CA ALA A 83 26.13 0.39 -14.15
C ALA A 83 26.45 0.04 -12.67
N PRO A 84 26.38 1.01 -11.74
CA PRO A 84 26.54 0.74 -10.31
C PRO A 84 25.51 -0.28 -9.81
N GLY A 85 25.94 -1.15 -8.90
CA GLY A 85 25.12 -2.25 -8.37
C GLY A 85 24.32 -1.86 -7.12
N ILE A 86 23.06 -2.30 -7.04
CA ILE A 86 22.21 -2.20 -5.85
C ILE A 86 21.67 -3.60 -5.50
N ILE A 87 21.70 -3.93 -4.22
CA ILE A 87 20.98 -5.10 -3.68
C ILE A 87 19.68 -4.61 -3.03
N VAL A 88 18.57 -5.19 -3.46
CA VAL A 88 17.22 -4.89 -2.95
C VAL A 88 16.80 -6.00 -1.99
N ILE A 89 16.48 -5.62 -0.75
CA ILE A 89 15.95 -6.53 0.28
C ILE A 89 14.45 -6.27 0.40
N HIS A 90 13.63 -7.30 0.23
CA HIS A 90 12.19 -7.20 0.34
C HIS A 90 11.70 -7.20 1.79
N GLU A 91 10.43 -6.85 1.98
CA GLU A 91 9.71 -6.96 3.24
C GLU A 91 9.23 -8.41 3.53
N TRP A 92 8.40 -8.61 4.56
CA TRP A 92 7.99 -9.92 5.06
C TRP A 92 7.23 -10.81 4.05
N TRP A 93 6.71 -10.28 2.93
CA TRP A 93 5.97 -11.06 1.92
C TRP A 93 6.87 -11.67 0.85
N GLY A 94 8.18 -11.36 0.86
CA GLY A 94 9.10 -11.97 -0.07
C GLY A 94 9.28 -11.22 -1.38
N LEU A 95 9.91 -11.90 -2.34
CA LEU A 95 10.05 -11.43 -3.70
C LEU A 95 8.71 -11.52 -4.45
N ASN A 96 7.93 -10.44 -4.40
CA ASN A 96 6.64 -10.30 -5.09
C ASN A 96 6.70 -9.26 -6.24
N ASP A 97 5.59 -9.07 -6.94
CA ASP A 97 5.50 -8.15 -8.09
C ASP A 97 5.81 -6.69 -7.73
N ASN A 98 5.46 -6.26 -6.52
CA ASN A 98 5.80 -4.92 -6.04
C ASN A 98 7.31 -4.76 -5.87
N ILE A 99 8.00 -5.77 -5.31
CA ILE A 99 9.46 -5.75 -5.20
C ILE A 99 10.13 -5.77 -6.58
N ARG A 100 9.64 -6.59 -7.52
CA ARG A 100 10.13 -6.59 -8.91
C ARG A 100 9.96 -5.22 -9.56
N MET A 101 8.79 -4.60 -9.40
CA MET A 101 8.51 -3.26 -9.90
C MET A 101 9.47 -2.23 -9.31
N MET A 102 9.72 -2.25 -7.99
CA MET A 102 10.65 -1.34 -7.34
C MET A 102 12.09 -1.55 -7.82
N THR A 103 12.48 -2.81 -8.04
CA THR A 103 13.79 -3.17 -8.60
C THR A 103 13.95 -2.63 -10.02
N ASN A 104 12.89 -2.71 -10.83
CA ASN A 104 12.86 -2.11 -12.17
C ASN A 104 12.90 -0.59 -12.14
N LYS A 105 12.31 0.07 -11.14
CA LYS A 105 12.44 1.53 -10.98
C LYS A 105 13.88 1.92 -10.73
N LEU A 106 14.58 1.24 -9.82
CA LEU A 106 16.00 1.48 -9.58
C LEU A 106 16.84 1.24 -10.83
N ALA A 107 16.54 0.19 -11.60
CA ALA A 107 17.20 -0.03 -12.87
C ALA A 107 16.92 1.07 -13.91
N GLY A 108 15.68 1.57 -13.94
CA GLY A 108 15.28 2.71 -14.78
C GLY A 108 16.00 4.02 -14.45
N GLU A 109 16.62 4.13 -13.26
CA GLU A 109 17.49 5.25 -12.86
C GLU A 109 18.98 5.01 -13.17
N GLY A 110 19.31 3.92 -13.88
CA GLY A 110 20.67 3.62 -14.36
C GLY A 110 21.50 2.71 -13.45
N TYR A 111 20.88 1.94 -12.55
CA TYR A 111 21.55 1.00 -11.65
C TYR A 111 21.34 -0.46 -12.08
N THR A 112 22.33 -1.33 -11.96
CA THR A 112 22.06 -2.78 -11.99
C THR A 112 21.51 -3.19 -10.62
N ALA A 113 20.26 -3.66 -10.56
CA ALA A 113 19.58 -3.93 -9.29
C ALA A 113 19.23 -5.42 -9.17
N LEU A 114 19.68 -6.07 -8.09
CA LEU A 114 19.34 -7.46 -7.76
C LEU A 114 18.43 -7.49 -6.52
N ALA A 115 17.18 -7.91 -6.70
CA ALA A 115 16.33 -8.28 -5.58
C ALA A 115 16.57 -9.74 -5.21
N VAL A 116 17.04 -9.98 -3.99
CA VAL A 116 17.28 -11.32 -3.47
C VAL A 116 15.96 -11.94 -3.00
N ASP A 117 15.77 -13.24 -3.24
CA ASP A 117 14.65 -14.01 -2.66
C ASP A 117 15.15 -14.68 -1.37
N LEU A 118 14.73 -14.16 -0.21
CA LEU A 118 15.16 -14.66 1.10
C LEU A 118 14.26 -15.76 1.67
N TYR A 119 13.20 -16.16 0.95
CA TYR A 119 12.24 -17.16 1.41
C TYR A 119 12.25 -18.45 0.59
N LYS A 120 13.15 -18.57 -0.38
CA LYS A 120 13.39 -19.79 -1.14
C LYS A 120 14.70 -20.45 -0.78
#